data_AF-A0A7S2LDS0-F1
#
_entry.id   AF-A0A7S2LDS0-F1
#
_cell.length_a   1.000
_cell.length_b   1.000
_cell.length_c   1.000
_cell.angle_alpha   90.00
_cell.angle_beta   90.00
_cell.angle_gamma   90.00
#
_symmetry.space_group_name_H-M   'P 1'
#
loop_
_entity.id
_entity.type
_entity.pdbx_description
1 polymer ?
#
loop_
_entity_poly.entity_id
_entity_poly.type
_entity_poly.pdbx_seq_one_letter_code
_entity_poly.pdbx_strand_id
1 'polypeptide(L)'
;FWGFQWHPEKVPFEYGTIEGTDDPINPNLVHSADATYMAFKMADKFVQLARKSSHVYTDFERWPLVWNYPMVSGSQFEQFFVTDELIAKCNHSDNVLAAKPLLRGGGKLFDNVTVLSE
;
A
#
# COMPACT_ATOMS: atom_id res chain seq x y z
N PHE A 1 -23.74 -4.15 5.26
CA PHE A 1 -22.31 -4.10 5.59
C PHE A 1 -21.66 -5.42 5.23
N TRP A 2 -20.40 -5.39 4.80
CA TRP A 2 -19.63 -6.56 4.40
C TRP A 2 -18.31 -6.56 5.19
N GLY A 3 -17.82 -7.73 5.55
CA GLY A 3 -16.56 -7.89 6.28
C GLY A 3 -16.01 -9.29 6.07
N PHE A 4 -14.69 -9.41 6.08
CA PHE A 4 -13.99 -10.67 5.93
C PHE A 4 -12.94 -10.75 7.04
N GLN A 5 -12.80 -11.93 7.64
CA GLN A 5 -11.77 -12.18 8.65
C GLN A 5 -10.37 -12.32 8.03
N TRP A 6 -10.30 -12.61 6.72
CA TRP A 6 -9.08 -12.85 5.97
C TRP A 6 -8.81 -11.71 4.96
N HIS A 7 -7.62 -11.73 4.36
CA HIS A 7 -7.07 -10.66 3.54
C HIS A 7 -7.08 -10.99 2.03
N PRO A 8 -8.20 -10.74 1.29
CA PRO A 8 -8.27 -11.01 -0.14
C PRO A 8 -7.32 -10.17 -0.98
N GLU A 9 -6.94 -8.99 -0.52
CA GLU A 9 -6.04 -8.08 -1.22
C GLU A 9 -4.61 -8.61 -1.30
N LYS A 10 -4.18 -9.43 -0.34
CA LYS A 10 -2.82 -9.95 -0.30
C LYS A 10 -2.55 -11.02 -1.36
N VAL A 11 -3.59 -11.77 -1.74
CA VAL A 11 -3.47 -12.91 -2.66
C VAL A 11 -2.87 -12.53 -4.02
N PRO A 12 -3.33 -11.50 -4.73
CA PRO A 12 -2.74 -11.13 -6.03
C PRO A 12 -1.55 -10.16 -5.95
N PHE A 13 -1.26 -9.54 -4.80
CA PHE A 13 -0.38 -8.37 -4.74
C PHE A 13 0.77 -8.44 -3.73
N GLU A 14 0.69 -9.31 -2.73
CA GLU A 14 1.71 -9.39 -1.68
C GLU A 14 2.39 -10.74 -1.75
N TYR A 15 3.68 -10.77 -2.05
CA TYR A 15 4.44 -12.03 -2.10
C TYR A 15 5.18 -12.24 -0.79
N GLY A 16 5.66 -11.13 -0.20
CA GLY A 16 6.28 -11.08 1.12
C GLY A 16 7.61 -11.83 1.14
N THR A 17 8.67 -11.17 1.56
CA THR A 17 9.89 -11.86 1.97
C THR A 17 9.73 -12.37 3.40
N ILE A 18 10.15 -13.60 3.70
CA ILE A 18 10.18 -14.05 5.10
C ILE A 18 11.32 -13.27 5.79
N GLU A 19 10.98 -12.57 6.87
CA GLU A 19 11.94 -11.75 7.63
C GLU A 19 13.17 -12.59 8.05
N GLY A 20 14.36 -12.13 7.70
CA GLY A 20 15.62 -12.83 7.99
C GLY A 20 16.00 -13.95 7.01
N THR A 21 15.32 -14.07 5.87
CA THR A 21 15.64 -15.04 4.82
C THR A 21 15.74 -14.36 3.44
N ASP A 22 16.39 -15.04 2.50
CA ASP A 22 16.36 -14.68 1.07
C ASP A 22 15.19 -15.38 0.33
N ASP A 23 14.25 -15.99 1.07
CA ASP A 23 13.13 -16.68 0.44
C ASP A 23 12.18 -15.68 -0.21
N PRO A 24 11.91 -15.82 -1.53
CA PRO A 24 11.21 -14.79 -2.29
C PRO A 24 9.69 -14.76 -2.04
N ILE A 25 9.13 -15.74 -1.33
CA ILE A 25 7.68 -15.90 -1.15
C ILE A 25 7.38 -16.39 0.27
N ASN A 26 6.50 -15.68 0.98
CA ASN A 26 5.97 -16.10 2.26
C ASN A 26 5.00 -17.29 2.07
N PRO A 27 5.31 -18.49 2.61
CA PRO A 27 4.50 -19.69 2.40
C PRO A 27 3.12 -19.63 3.06
N ASN A 28 2.87 -18.65 3.92
CA ASN A 28 1.55 -18.42 4.52
C ASN A 28 0.60 -17.65 3.60
N LEU A 29 1.09 -17.15 2.47
CA LEU A 29 0.27 -16.48 1.45
C LEU A 29 -0.11 -17.47 0.35
N VAL A 30 -1.40 -17.48 0.00
CA VAL A 30 -1.95 -18.38 -1.02
C VAL A 30 -2.05 -17.62 -2.33
N HIS A 31 -1.38 -18.11 -3.37
CA HIS A 31 -1.33 -17.50 -4.71
C HIS A 31 -1.92 -18.38 -5.81
N SER A 32 -2.81 -19.33 -5.47
CA SER A 32 -3.45 -20.18 -6.48
C SER A 32 -4.32 -19.36 -7.43
N ALA A 33 -4.54 -19.89 -8.64
CA ALA A 33 -5.43 -19.27 -9.63
C ALA A 33 -6.84 -19.05 -9.08
N ASP A 34 -7.37 -20.03 -8.31
CA ASP A 34 -8.68 -19.94 -7.69
C ASP A 34 -8.74 -18.87 -6.60
N ALA A 35 -7.70 -18.77 -5.76
CA ALA A 35 -7.63 -17.74 -4.72
C ALA A 35 -7.59 -16.34 -5.36
N THR A 36 -6.78 -16.18 -6.41
CA THR A 36 -6.68 -14.94 -7.18
C THR A 36 -8.02 -14.56 -7.80
N TYR A 37 -8.68 -15.52 -8.46
CA TYR A 37 -10.01 -15.32 -9.04
C TYR A 37 -11.04 -14.91 -7.97
N MET A 38 -11.01 -15.54 -6.80
CA MET A 38 -11.89 -15.19 -5.68
C MET A 38 -11.66 -13.75 -5.21
N ALA A 39 -10.41 -13.33 -5.01
CA ALA A 39 -10.06 -11.96 -4.65
C ALA A 39 -10.61 -10.94 -5.66
N PHE A 40 -10.44 -11.20 -6.97
CA PHE A 40 -11.00 -10.37 -8.02
C PHE A 40 -12.54 -10.32 -7.98
N LYS A 41 -13.23 -11.43 -7.74
CA LYS A 41 -14.69 -11.46 -7.63
C LYS A 41 -15.21 -10.69 -6.42
N MET A 42 -14.48 -10.69 -5.32
CA MET A 42 -14.83 -9.89 -4.14
C MET A 42 -14.70 -8.39 -4.43
N ALA A 43 -13.58 -7.99 -5.05
CA ALA A 43 -13.38 -6.61 -5.48
C ALA A 43 -14.46 -6.15 -6.48
N ASP A 44 -14.73 -6.94 -7.52
CA ASP A 44 -15.77 -6.67 -8.51
C ASP A 44 -17.14 -6.48 -7.86
N LYS A 45 -17.53 -7.37 -6.94
CA LYS A 45 -18.79 -7.24 -6.21
C LYS A 45 -18.86 -5.93 -5.42
N PHE A 46 -17.79 -5.55 -4.74
CA PHE A 46 -17.76 -4.32 -3.96
C PHE A 46 -17.85 -3.08 -4.85
N VAL A 47 -17.12 -3.05 -5.97
CA VAL A 47 -17.19 -1.97 -6.97
C VAL A 47 -18.59 -1.86 -7.57
N GLN A 48 -19.24 -2.99 -7.91
CA GLN A 48 -20.62 -2.98 -8.40
C GLN A 48 -21.61 -2.40 -7.37
N LEU A 49 -21.38 -2.60 -6.07
CA LEU A 49 -22.19 -1.98 -5.03
C LEU A 49 -21.92 -0.47 -4.94
N ALA A 50 -20.65 -0.06 -5.01
CA ALA A 50 -20.26 1.35 -4.99
C ALA A 50 -20.86 2.15 -6.17
N ARG A 51 -20.93 1.55 -7.36
CA ARG A 51 -21.55 2.15 -8.56
C ARG A 51 -23.05 2.47 -8.43
N LYS A 52 -23.73 1.95 -7.40
CA LYS A 52 -25.14 2.28 -7.12
C LYS A 52 -25.29 3.61 -6.37
N SER A 53 -24.19 4.19 -5.89
CA SER A 53 -24.17 5.51 -5.29
C SER A 53 -24.23 6.60 -6.36
N SER A 54 -24.87 7.72 -6.04
CA SER A 54 -24.86 8.95 -6.84
C SER A 54 -23.82 9.97 -6.35
N HIS A 55 -22.97 9.60 -5.39
CA HIS A 55 -21.93 10.50 -4.89
C HIS A 55 -20.94 10.86 -5.99
N VAL A 56 -20.58 12.15 -6.05
CA VAL A 56 -19.57 12.67 -6.98
C VAL A 56 -18.56 13.49 -6.17
N TYR A 57 -17.28 13.24 -6.41
CA TYR A 57 -16.17 13.98 -5.80
C TYR A 57 -15.50 14.80 -6.89
N THR A 58 -15.78 16.10 -6.92
CA THR A 58 -15.20 17.05 -7.89
C THR A 58 -14.10 17.93 -7.29
N ASP A 59 -14.00 17.99 -5.96
CA ASP A 59 -12.97 18.71 -5.23
C ASP A 59 -11.80 17.77 -4.94
N PHE A 60 -10.84 17.72 -5.86
CA PHE A 60 -9.65 16.86 -5.74
C PHE A 60 -8.58 17.40 -4.80
N GLU A 61 -8.68 18.66 -4.35
CA GLU A 61 -7.81 19.16 -3.28
C GLU A 61 -8.24 18.57 -1.95
N ARG A 62 -9.56 18.50 -1.70
CA ARG A 62 -10.11 17.86 -0.51
C ARG A 62 -10.10 16.33 -0.57
N TRP A 63 -10.33 15.76 -1.76
CA TRP A 63 -10.43 14.31 -1.98
C TRP A 63 -9.47 13.86 -3.07
N PRO A 64 -8.14 13.91 -2.81
CA PRO A 64 -7.15 13.54 -3.80
C PRO A 64 -7.24 12.07 -4.18
N LEU A 65 -6.94 11.79 -5.44
CA LEU A 65 -6.84 10.44 -5.97
C LEU A 65 -5.53 9.80 -5.50
N VAL A 66 -5.49 8.47 -5.44
CA VAL A 66 -4.38 7.73 -4.82
C VAL A 66 -3.02 8.00 -5.48
N TRP A 67 -3.01 8.30 -6.79
CA TRP A 67 -1.80 8.62 -7.54
C TRP A 67 -1.18 9.99 -7.20
N ASN A 68 -1.84 10.81 -6.38
CA ASN A 68 -1.27 12.05 -5.86
C ASN A 68 -0.33 11.80 -4.65
N TYR A 69 -0.26 10.58 -4.14
CA TYR A 69 0.59 10.24 -2.99
C TYR A 69 1.87 9.54 -3.44
N PRO A 70 3.03 9.84 -2.80
CA PRO A 70 4.26 9.11 -3.05
C PRO A 70 4.12 7.65 -2.62
N MET A 71 4.68 6.76 -3.43
CA MET A 71 4.71 5.31 -3.18
C MET A 71 6.11 4.88 -2.75
N VAL A 72 6.16 3.98 -1.78
CA VAL A 72 7.40 3.49 -1.17
C VAL A 72 7.33 1.96 -1.06
N SER A 73 8.45 1.28 -1.23
CA SER A 73 8.54 -0.18 -1.03
C SER A 73 8.85 -0.57 0.41
N GLY A 74 8.34 -1.73 0.83
CA GLY A 74 8.54 -2.28 2.17
C GLY A 74 8.71 -3.80 2.17
N SER A 75 8.92 -4.38 3.36
CA SER A 75 9.15 -5.82 3.53
C SER A 75 7.88 -6.62 3.86
N GLN A 76 6.90 -5.99 4.53
CA GLN A 76 5.60 -6.62 4.86
C GLN A 76 4.49 -6.30 3.84
N PHE A 77 4.66 -5.18 3.14
CA PHE A 77 3.86 -4.74 2.01
C PHE A 77 4.85 -4.39 0.92
N GLU A 78 4.68 -4.98 -0.27
CA GLU A 78 5.58 -4.74 -1.41
C GLU A 78 5.68 -3.24 -1.70
N GLN A 79 4.53 -2.54 -1.61
CA GLN A 79 4.41 -1.10 -1.80
C GLN A 79 3.31 -0.50 -0.91
N PHE A 80 3.52 0.74 -0.45
CA PHE A 80 2.52 1.51 0.28
C PHE A 80 2.61 3.01 -0.05
N PHE A 81 1.48 3.70 0.03
CA PHE A 81 1.41 5.15 -0.17
C PHE A 81 1.67 5.90 1.15
N VAL A 82 2.45 6.97 1.08
CA VAL A 82 2.78 7.81 2.23
C VAL A 82 1.98 9.11 2.17
N THR A 83 1.26 9.43 3.24
CA THR A 83 0.50 10.68 3.38
C THR A 83 1.25 11.70 4.24
N ASP A 84 0.94 12.98 4.08
CA ASP A 84 1.52 14.05 4.92
C ASP A 84 1.26 13.82 6.41
N GLU A 85 0.09 13.25 6.75
CA GLU A 85 -0.24 12.88 8.14
C GLU A 85 0.69 11.78 8.67
N LEU A 86 0.98 10.77 7.85
CA LEU A 86 1.93 9.71 8.21
C LEU A 86 3.32 10.29 8.43
N ILE A 87 3.78 11.20 7.55
CA ILE A 87 5.06 11.90 7.67
C ILE A 87 5.11 12.73 8.96
N ALA A 88 4.05 13.50 9.25
CA ALA A 88 3.97 14.33 10.45
C ALA A 88 4.04 13.49 11.74
N LYS A 89 3.37 12.33 11.77
CA LYS A 89 3.42 11.40 12.90
C LYS A 89 4.81 10.78 13.08
N CYS A 90 5.50 10.44 11.99
CA CYS A 90 6.88 9.95 12.04
C CYS A 90 7.89 11.01 12.50
N ASN A 91 7.61 12.30 12.29
CA ASN A 91 8.46 13.40 12.76
C ASN A 91 8.33 13.70 14.26
N HIS A 92 7.29 13.19 14.93
CA HIS A 92 7.03 13.40 16.36
C HIS A 92 7.47 12.23 17.25
N SER A 93 7.92 11.11 16.68
CA SER A 93 8.64 10.07 17.42
C SER A 93 10.14 10.37 17.36
N ASP A 94 10.86 10.16 18.47
CA ASP A 94 12.28 10.52 18.67
C ASP A 94 13.30 9.83 17.72
N ASN A 95 12.87 9.25 16.60
CA ASN A 95 13.70 8.73 15.51
C ASN A 95 13.92 9.79 14.41
N VAL A 96 14.28 11.01 14.83
CA VAL A 96 14.20 12.29 14.10
C VAL A 96 15.22 12.47 12.94
N LEU A 97 15.95 11.44 12.49
CA LEU A 97 16.99 11.62 11.46
C LEU A 97 16.60 11.16 10.03
N ALA A 98 15.42 10.56 9.80
CA ALA A 98 15.12 9.91 8.51
C ALA A 98 14.19 10.70 7.55
N ALA A 99 13.45 11.72 8.00
CA ALA A 99 12.37 12.30 7.19
C ALA A 99 12.66 13.71 6.61
N LYS A 100 13.76 14.36 6.98
CA LYS A 100 14.08 15.73 6.51
C LYS A 100 14.80 15.86 5.15
N PRO A 101 15.45 14.84 4.54
CA PRO A 101 16.04 15.04 3.20
C PRO A 101 15.07 14.84 2.03
N LEU A 102 13.85 14.33 2.24
CA LEU A 102 13.03 13.73 1.17
C LEU A 102 12.41 14.69 0.14
N LEU A 103 12.53 16.01 0.31
CA LEU A 103 11.90 16.96 -0.61
C LEU A 103 12.87 17.60 -1.61
N ARG A 104 14.19 17.39 -1.51
CA ARG A 104 15.16 17.77 -2.56
C ARG A 104 16.42 16.89 -2.52
N GLY A 105 16.55 16.02 -3.51
CA GLY A 105 17.80 15.30 -3.79
C GLY A 105 17.82 13.91 -3.15
N GLY A 106 18.13 12.91 -3.99
CA GLY A 106 18.11 11.50 -3.65
C GLY A 106 18.81 11.17 -2.34
N GLY A 107 18.10 10.46 -1.47
CA GLY A 107 18.61 9.91 -0.22
C GLY A 107 17.72 8.75 0.21
N LYS A 108 18.35 7.60 0.49
CA LYS A 108 17.72 6.35 0.92
C LYS A 108 16.96 6.57 2.24
N LEU A 109 15.71 6.11 2.29
CA LEU A 109 14.79 6.32 3.41
C LEU A 109 15.08 5.37 4.59
N PHE A 110 15.64 4.20 4.31
CA PHE A 110 16.14 3.19 5.23
C PHE A 110 17.19 2.39 4.46
N ASP A 111 18.07 1.61 5.10
CA ASP A 111 19.16 0.87 4.42
C ASP A 111 18.68 0.05 3.20
N ASN A 112 17.38 -0.27 3.12
CA ASN A 112 16.75 -1.02 2.03
C ASN A 112 15.56 -0.34 1.32
N VAL A 113 15.32 0.97 1.46
CA VAL A 113 14.17 1.63 0.81
C VAL A 113 14.62 2.52 -0.36
N THR A 114 14.23 2.11 -1.58
CA THR A 114 14.44 2.84 -2.83
C THR A 114 13.16 3.58 -3.21
N VAL A 115 13.25 4.89 -3.40
CA VAL A 115 12.15 5.70 -3.99
C VAL A 115 12.23 5.54 -5.51
N LEU A 116 11.17 5.03 -6.13
CA LEU A 116 11.06 4.98 -7.58
C LEU A 116 10.45 6.30 -8.08
N SER A 117 11.18 7.02 -8.92
CA SER A 117 10.68 8.16 -9.70
C SER A 117 10.61 7.76 -11.18
N GLU A 118 9.51 8.06 -11.86
CA GLU A 118 9.43 8.03 -13.33
C GLU A 118 10.32 9.11 -13.97
#